data_AF-A0A183DBZ3-F1
#
_entry.id   AF-A0A183DBZ3-F1
#
_cell.length_a   1.000
_cell.length_b   1.000
_cell.length_c   1.000
_cell.angle_alpha   90.00
_cell.angle_beta   90.00
_cell.angle_gamma   90.00
#
_symmetry.space_group_name_H-M   'P 1'
#
loop_
_entity.id
_entity.type
_entity.pdbx_description
1 polymer ?
#
loop_
_entity_poly.entity_id
_entity_poly.type
_entity_poly.pdbx_seq_one_letter_code
_entity_poly.pdbx_strand_id
1 'polypeptide(L)'
;MLSAGPPPTRKNKRPILQALRDPMQIVQREIAILKKLNHPNIVKLVEVLDDPTDKYLYMVFELLESGPVLDIPTENPLDERIAWSYFRDTVKGLEYRKIFWDFY
;
A
#
# COMPACT_ATOMS: atom_id res chain seq x y z
N MET A 1 41.28 9.59 -21.39
CA MET A 1 40.64 9.59 -20.07
C MET A 1 39.47 10.56 -20.12
N LEU A 2 38.23 10.06 -20.26
CA LEU A 2 37.03 10.90 -20.30
C LEU A 2 36.42 10.90 -18.89
N SER A 3 36.38 12.06 -18.23
CA SER A 3 35.73 12.23 -16.93
C SER A 3 34.22 12.25 -17.11
N ALA A 4 33.51 11.30 -16.49
CA ALA A 4 32.06 11.35 -16.39
C ALA A 4 31.66 12.57 -15.55
N GLY A 5 30.81 13.44 -16.09
CA GLY A 5 30.24 14.57 -15.35
C GLY A 5 29.36 14.09 -14.19
N PRO A 6 29.07 14.96 -13.21
CA PRO A 6 28.27 14.59 -12.05
C PRO A 6 26.86 14.14 -12.46
N PRO A 7 26.28 13.16 -11.76
CA PRO A 7 24.96 12.64 -12.10
C PRO A 7 23.89 13.75 -12.00
N PRO A 8 22.89 13.75 -12.89
CA PRO A 8 21.83 14.76 -12.87
C PRO A 8 21.04 14.67 -11.56
N THR A 9 21.07 15.75 -10.77
CA THR A 9 20.26 15.85 -9.56
C THR A 9 18.79 15.96 -9.95
N ARG A 10 17.99 14.93 -9.64
CA ARG A 10 16.53 14.97 -9.78
C ARG A 10 15.97 16.05 -8.85
N LYS A 11 15.67 17.23 -9.40
CA LYS A 11 14.96 18.31 -8.69
C LYS A 11 13.55 17.80 -8.37
N ASN A 12 13.34 17.25 -7.17
CA ASN A 12 12.02 16.93 -6.65
C ASN A 12 11.24 18.23 -6.42
N LYS A 13 10.61 18.77 -7.47
CA LYS A 13 9.63 19.86 -7.38
C LYS A 13 8.27 19.34 -6.86
N ARG A 14 8.25 18.58 -5.78
CA ARG A 14 7.00 18.27 -5.05
C ARG A 14 7.10 18.42 -3.52
N PRO A 15 7.74 19.45 -2.91
CA PRO A 15 7.74 19.55 -1.45
C PRO A 15 6.49 20.25 -0.88
N ILE A 16 5.79 21.09 -1.66
CA ILE A 16 4.81 22.04 -1.08
C ILE A 16 3.37 21.49 -1.09
N LEU A 17 2.97 20.73 -2.12
CA LEU A 17 1.58 20.26 -2.27
C LEU A 17 1.20 19.10 -1.34
N GLN A 18 2.17 18.34 -0.82
CA GLN A 18 1.91 17.26 0.14
C GLN A 18 1.79 17.77 1.58
N ALA A 19 2.52 18.85 1.92
CA ALA A 19 2.51 19.43 3.26
C ALA A 19 1.23 20.22 3.61
N LEU A 20 0.38 20.53 2.62
CA LEU A 20 -0.87 21.28 2.79
C LEU A 20 -2.13 20.40 2.86
N ARG A 21 -2.01 19.08 2.75
CA ARG A 21 -3.16 18.19 2.89
C ARG A 21 -3.34 17.88 4.36
N ASP A 22 -4.51 18.23 4.88
CA ASP A 22 -4.98 17.81 6.20
C ASP A 22 -4.75 16.28 6.32
N PRO A 23 -4.03 15.81 7.36
CA PRO A 23 -3.80 14.38 7.59
C PRO A 23 -5.09 13.56 7.54
N MET A 24 -6.21 14.12 8.00
CA MET A 24 -7.51 13.45 7.96
C MET A 24 -8.00 13.23 6.53
N GLN A 25 -7.81 14.21 5.63
CA GLN A 25 -8.17 14.05 4.21
C GLN A 25 -7.34 12.96 3.52
N ILE A 26 -6.09 12.76 3.95
CA ILE A 26 -5.24 11.67 3.44
C ILE A 26 -5.83 10.33 3.88
N VAL A 27 -6.14 10.18 5.18
CA VAL A 27 -6.72 8.94 5.73
C VAL A 27 -8.08 8.63 5.09
N GLN A 28 -8.96 9.61 4.97
CA GLN A 28 -10.27 9.44 4.32
C GLN A 28 -10.13 9.02 2.85
N ARG A 29 -9.13 9.57 2.14
CA ARG A 29 -8.83 9.13 0.77
C ARG A 29 -8.41 7.67 0.74
N GLU A 30 -7.50 7.25 1.62
CA GLU A 30 -7.07 5.85 1.69
C GLU A 30 -8.24 4.91 2.03
N ILE A 31 -9.13 5.29 2.97
CA ILE A 31 -10.37 4.54 3.26
C ILE A 31 -11.24 4.41 2.01
N ALA A 32 -11.45 5.49 1.26
CA ALA A 32 -12.27 5.46 0.06
C ALA A 32 -11.69 4.52 -1.02
N ILE A 33 -10.36 4.38 -1.06
CA ILE A 33 -9.69 3.39 -1.92
C ILE A 33 -9.97 1.99 -1.39
N LEU A 34 -9.67 1.72 -0.12
CA LEU A 34 -9.85 0.41 0.51
C LEU A 34 -11.28 -0.12 0.41
N LYS A 35 -12.30 0.74 0.56
CA LYS A 35 -13.72 0.38 0.40
C LYS A 35 -14.06 -0.13 -1.01
N LYS A 36 -13.30 0.27 -2.02
CA LYS A 36 -13.52 -0.11 -3.42
C LYS A 36 -12.72 -1.35 -3.83
N LEU A 37 -11.74 -1.78 -3.03
CA LEU A 37 -10.91 -2.94 -3.35
C LEU A 37 -11.68 -4.23 -3.04
N ASN A 38 -11.81 -5.09 -4.05
CA ASN A 38 -12.41 -6.41 -3.90
C ASN A 38 -11.63 -7.42 -4.75
N HIS A 39 -10.56 -7.98 -4.19
CA HIS A 39 -9.65 -8.88 -4.89
C HIS A 39 -9.06 -9.92 -3.91
N PRO A 40 -8.91 -11.20 -4.29
CA PRO A 40 -8.45 -12.26 -3.37
C PRO A 40 -7.04 -12.05 -2.81
N ASN A 41 -6.20 -11.25 -3.47
CA ASN A 41 -4.85 -10.91 -3.00
C ASN A 41 -4.75 -9.50 -2.36
N ILE A 42 -5.88 -8.91 -1.97
CA ILE A 42 -5.92 -7.63 -1.25
C ILE A 42 -6.88 -7.79 -0.07
N VAL A 43 -6.41 -7.46 1.14
CA VAL A 43 -7.24 -7.51 2.34
C VAL A 43 -8.47 -6.61 2.20
N LYS A 44 -9.62 -7.15 2.57
CA LYS A 44 -10.89 -6.43 2.51
C LYS A 44 -11.12 -5.60 3.77
N LEU A 45 -11.41 -4.32 3.56
CA LEU A 45 -11.97 -3.45 4.60
C LEU A 45 -13.47 -3.77 4.74
N VAL A 46 -13.86 -4.27 5.91
CA VAL A 46 -15.24 -4.67 6.23
C VAL A 46 -16.05 -3.46 6.69
N GLU A 47 -15.50 -2.69 7.63
CA GLU A 47 -16.22 -1.57 8.26
C GLU A 47 -15.25 -0.48 8.73
N VAL A 48 -15.75 0.76 8.80
CA VAL A 48 -15.05 1.88 9.42
C VAL A 48 -15.98 2.51 10.44
N LEU A 49 -15.53 2.62 11.69
CA LEU A 49 -16.24 3.28 12.77
C LEU A 49 -15.56 4.63 13.04
N ASP A 50 -16.30 5.70 12.81
CA ASP A 50 -15.87 7.09 12.96
C ASP A 50 -16.92 7.81 13.82
N ASP A 51 -16.63 7.94 15.11
CA ASP A 51 -17.49 8.65 16.07
C ASP A 51 -17.03 10.11 16.16
N PRO A 52 -17.88 11.11 15.88
CA PRO A 52 -17.50 12.52 15.93
C PRO A 52 -17.14 13.02 17.35
N THR A 53 -17.47 12.25 18.37
CA THR A 53 -17.14 12.53 19.78
C THR A 53 -15.88 11.82 20.26
N ASP A 54 -15.40 10.82 19.52
CA ASP A 54 -14.16 10.10 19.79
C ASP A 54 -12.99 10.74 19.00
N LYS A 55 -11.78 10.61 19.52
CA LYS A 55 -10.55 11.03 18.84
C LYS A 55 -9.95 9.91 18.00
N TYR A 56 -10.46 8.68 18.13
CA TYR A 56 -9.98 7.51 17.44
C TYR A 56 -10.86 7.13 16.25
N LEU A 57 -10.21 6.61 15.21
CA LEU A 57 -10.83 6.06 14.03
C LEU A 57 -10.53 4.56 13.99
N TYR A 58 -11.55 3.72 13.85
CA TYR A 58 -11.40 2.27 13.83
C TYR A 58 -11.67 1.72 12.44
N MET A 59 -10.80 0.83 11.97
CA MET A 59 -10.92 0.14 10.68
C MET A 59 -10.96 -1.37 10.93
N VAL A 60 -12.03 -2.01 10.50
CA VAL A 60 -12.27 -3.45 10.66
C VAL A 60 -11.94 -4.14 9.34
N PHE A 61 -10.97 -5.05 9.38
CA PHE A 61 -10.56 -5.85 8.22
C PHE A 61 -10.96 -7.33 8.39
N GLU A 62 -10.96 -8.09 7.30
CA GLU A 62 -11.00 -9.54 7.40
C GLU A 62 -9.75 -10.08 8.12
N LEU A 63 -9.91 -11.19 8.85
CA LEU A 63 -8.83 -11.79 9.62
C LEU A 63 -7.93 -12.64 8.70
N LEU A 64 -6.64 -12.33 8.68
CA LEU A 64 -5.61 -13.16 8.06
C LEU A 64 -4.88 -13.95 9.16
N GLU A 65 -5.36 -15.16 9.43
CA GLU A 65 -4.90 -15.99 10.56
C GLU A 65 -3.39 -16.29 10.54
N SER A 66 -2.81 -16.40 9.34
CA SER A 66 -1.39 -16.73 9.16
C SER A 66 -0.45 -15.54 9.36
N GLY A 67 -0.97 -14.33 9.51
CA GLY A 67 -0.15 -13.13 9.71
C GLY A 67 0.82 -12.82 8.56
N PRO A 68 1.92 -12.08 8.83
CA PRO A 68 2.94 -11.77 7.85
C PRO A 68 3.64 -13.02 7.31
N VAL A 69 3.92 -13.04 6.01
CA VAL A 69 4.60 -14.18 5.34
C VAL A 69 6.08 -14.32 5.69
N LEU A 70 6.72 -13.22 6.14
CA LEU A 70 8.14 -13.17 6.46
C LEU A 70 8.41 -11.99 7.39
N ASP A 71 9.12 -12.23 8.49
CA ASP A 71 9.67 -11.18 9.34
C ASP A 71 11.07 -10.78 8.86
N ILE A 72 11.40 -9.48 8.85
CA ILE A 72 12.70 -8.99 8.39
C ILE A 72 13.35 -8.22 9.54
N PRO A 73 14.60 -8.55 9.92
CA PRO A 73 15.47 -9.59 9.35
C PRO A 73 15.04 -11.02 9.71
N THR A 74 15.37 -11.99 8.85
CA THR A 74 15.12 -13.42 9.07
C THR A 74 16.39 -14.24 8.82
N GLU A 75 16.58 -15.29 9.63
CA GLU A 75 17.58 -16.34 9.41
C GLU A 75 17.03 -17.51 8.59
N ASN A 76 15.70 -17.57 8.41
CA ASN A 76 14.99 -18.61 7.67
C ASN A 76 14.33 -17.99 6.42
N PRO A 77 15.06 -17.81 5.32
CA PRO A 77 14.50 -17.28 4.08
C PRO A 77 13.49 -18.25 3.46
N LEU A 78 12.60 -17.72 2.63
CA LEU A 78 11.64 -18.51 1.87
C LEU A 78 12.36 -19.34 0.79
N ASP A 79 11.88 -20.56 0.57
CA ASP A 79 12.28 -21.37 -0.60
C ASP A 79 11.88 -20.67 -1.90
N GLU A 80 12.67 -20.85 -2.97
CA GLU A 80 12.47 -20.17 -4.26
C GLU A 80 11.05 -20.36 -4.80
N ARG A 81 10.50 -21.58 -4.70
CA ARG A 81 9.15 -21.87 -5.20
C ARG A 81 8.07 -21.14 -4.41
N ILE A 82 8.23 -21.06 -3.09
CA ILE A 82 7.29 -20.36 -2.20
C ILE A 82 7.39 -18.85 -2.44
N ALA A 83 8.61 -18.31 -2.50
CA ALA A 83 8.86 -16.91 -2.80
C ALA A 83 8.25 -16.52 -4.14
N TRP A 84 8.41 -17.35 -5.17
CA TRP A 84 7.79 -17.13 -6.49
C TRP A 84 6.27 -17.11 -6.43
N SER A 85 5.65 -18.00 -5.65
CA SER A 85 4.19 -18.03 -5.46
C SER A 85 3.68 -16.74 -4.83
N TYR A 86 4.25 -16.32 -3.70
CA TYR A 86 3.86 -15.08 -3.02
C TYR A 86 4.13 -13.84 -3.86
N PHE A 87 5.21 -13.84 -4.64
CA PHE A 87 5.50 -12.76 -5.56
C PHE A 87 4.40 -12.63 -6.63
N ARG A 88 3.96 -13.74 -7.24
CA ARG A 88 2.86 -13.72 -8.21
C ARG A 88 1.56 -13.21 -7.60
N ASP A 89 1.23 -13.64 -6.38
CA ASP A 89 0.02 -13.19 -5.70
C ASP A 89 0.09 -11.70 -5.36
N THR A 90 1.26 -11.20 -4.97
CA THR A 90 1.51 -9.76 -4.78
C THR A 90 1.31 -8.99 -6.10
N VAL A 91 1.84 -9.50 -7.22
CA VAL A 91 1.69 -8.86 -8.53
C VAL A 91 0.23 -8.81 -8.98
N LYS A 92 -0.54 -9.90 -8.80
CA LYS A 92 -1.99 -9.91 -9.10
C LYS A 92 -2.73 -8.83 -8.30
N GLY A 93 -2.43 -8.71 -7.00
CA GLY A 93 -3.01 -7.66 -6.16
C GLY A 93 -2.63 -6.24 -6.62
N LEU A 94 -1.39 -6.02 -7.06
CA LEU A 94 -0.94 -4.72 -7.57
C LEU A 94 -1.56 -4.36 -8.93
N GLU A 95 -1.74 -5.35 -9.81
CA GLU A 95 -2.36 -5.16 -11.12
C GLU A 95 -3.84 -4.75 -10.99
N TYR A 96 -4.55 -5.31 -10.01
CA TYR A 96 -5.95 -4.97 -9.74
C TYR A 96 -6.16 -3.47 -9.51
N ARG A 97 -5.24 -2.82 -8.78
CA ARG A 97 -5.28 -1.36 -8.59
C ARG A 97 -5.25 -0.64 -9.93
N LYS A 98 -4.37 -1.04 -10.85
CA LYS A 98 -4.17 -0.34 -12.12
C LYS A 98 -5.44 -0.36 -12.99
N ILE A 99 -6.09 -1.51 -13.09
CA ILE A 99 -7.32 -1.66 -13.89
C ILE A 99 -8.47 -0.85 -13.29
N PHE A 100 -8.60 -0.80 -11.96
CA PHE A 100 -9.71 -0.10 -11.31
C PHE A 100 -9.68 1.44 -11.49
N TRP A 101 -8.51 2.05 -11.67
CA TRP A 101 -8.37 3.51 -11.90
C TRP A 101 -8.42 3.92 -13.37
N ASP A 102 -8.33 2.98 -14.32
CA ASP A 102 -8.37 3.27 -15.75
C ASP A 102 -9.81 3.32 -16.32
N PHE A 103 -10.82 2.92 -15.53
CA PHE A 103 -12.24 2.89 -15.92
C PHE A 103 -13.13 3.93 -15.20
N TYR A 104 -12.53 4.95 -14.56
CA TYR A 104 -13.23 6.08 -13.92
C TYR A 104 -12.59 7.43 -14.23
#